data_AF-A0A1R0X0V1-F1
#
_entry.id   AF-A0A1R0X0V1-F1
#
_cell.length_a   1.000
_cell.length_b   1.000
_cell.length_c   1.000
_cell.angle_alpha   90.00
_cell.angle_beta   90.00
_cell.angle_gamma   90.00
#
_symmetry.space_group_name_H-M   'P 1'
#
loop_
_entity.id
_entity.type
_entity.pdbx_description
1 polymer ?
#
loop_
_entity_poly.entity_id
_entity_poly.type
_entity_poly.pdbx_seq_one_letter_code
_entity_poly.pdbx_strand_id
1 'polypeptide(L)'
;MNKASTEELVFTHGDYGSGNVMINNGRIEAFIDLGASGISDPYYDIYYLVKSLTYYTDRKEEIDEFMKGYGISELDENRMKFHQIIDTLLL
;
A
#
# COMPACT_ATOMS: atom_id res chain seq x y z
N MET A 1 -4.10 15.65 -12.63
CA MET A 1 -5.17 14.63 -12.76
C MET A 1 -4.50 13.34 -12.28
N ASN A 2 -4.58 13.04 -10.99
CA ASN A 2 -3.68 12.06 -10.32
C ASN A 2 -4.43 10.79 -9.90
N LYS A 3 -5.57 10.52 -10.54
CA LYS A 3 -6.40 9.33 -10.29
C LYS A 3 -6.09 8.29 -11.36
N ALA A 4 -5.90 7.03 -10.96
CA ALA A 4 -5.76 5.92 -11.90
C ALA A 4 -6.90 5.86 -12.93
N SER A 5 -6.57 5.37 -14.11
CA SER A 5 -7.57 5.01 -15.10
C SER A 5 -8.37 3.79 -14.64
N THR A 6 -9.59 3.64 -15.14
CA THR A 6 -10.45 2.48 -14.78
C THR A 6 -9.85 1.13 -15.17
N GLU A 7 -8.98 1.11 -16.19
CA GLU A 7 -8.30 -0.10 -16.67
C GLU A 7 -7.16 -0.54 -15.74
N GLU A 8 -6.71 0.32 -14.82
CA GLU A 8 -5.63 0.06 -13.86
C GLU A 8 -6.13 -0.31 -12.47
N LEU A 9 -7.45 -0.33 -12.24
CA LEU A 9 -8.01 -0.62 -10.93
C LEU A 9 -7.85 -2.10 -10.58
N VAL A 10 -7.46 -2.35 -9.34
CA VAL A 10 -7.25 -3.69 -8.79
C VAL A 10 -8.02 -3.85 -7.50
N PHE A 11 -8.09 -5.08 -6.98
CA PHE A 11 -8.47 -5.27 -5.59
C PHE A 11 -7.38 -4.73 -4.67
N THR A 12 -7.77 -3.89 -3.72
CA THR A 12 -6.91 -3.36 -2.67
C THR A 12 -7.46 -3.74 -1.31
N HIS A 13 -6.58 -3.98 -0.34
CA HIS A 13 -6.91 -4.17 1.07
C HIS A 13 -7.49 -2.90 1.70
N GLY A 14 -6.95 -1.73 1.33
CA GLY A 14 -7.37 -0.42 1.82
C GLY A 14 -6.74 0.01 3.15
N ASP A 15 -5.94 -0.86 3.76
CA ASP A 15 -5.07 -0.56 4.91
C ASP A 15 -3.91 -1.58 4.95
N TYR A 16 -3.18 -1.69 3.84
CA TYR A 16 -2.16 -2.72 3.63
C TYR A 16 -0.85 -2.42 4.38
N GLY A 17 -0.89 -2.50 5.71
CA GLY A 17 0.24 -2.27 6.61
C GLY A 17 0.71 -3.52 7.37
N SER A 18 1.86 -3.42 8.04
CA SER A 18 2.47 -4.53 8.80
C SER A 18 1.60 -5.08 9.94
N GLY A 19 0.61 -4.32 10.43
CA GLY A 19 -0.34 -4.78 11.45
C GLY A 19 -1.48 -5.66 10.91
N ASN A 20 -1.71 -5.66 9.59
CA ASN A 20 -2.90 -6.27 8.98
C ASN A 20 -2.58 -7.52 8.14
N VAL A 21 -1.31 -7.94 8.09
CA VAL A 21 -0.85 -9.13 7.36
C VAL A 21 -0.29 -10.15 8.35
N MET A 22 -0.89 -11.34 8.38
CA MET A 22 -0.42 -12.45 9.23
C MET A 22 0.56 -13.33 8.44
N ILE A 23 1.78 -13.45 8.96
CA ILE A 23 2.84 -14.27 8.38
C ILE A 23 3.17 -15.43 9.32
N ASN A 24 3.16 -16.65 8.80
CA ASN A 24 3.59 -17.85 9.51
C ASN A 24 4.63 -18.60 8.67
N ASN A 25 5.76 -18.97 9.26
CA ASN A 25 6.84 -19.68 8.57
C ASN A 25 7.24 -19.06 7.20
N GLY A 26 7.27 -17.73 7.14
CA GLY A 26 7.64 -16.98 5.93
C GLY A 26 6.57 -16.96 4.82
N ARG A 27 5.33 -17.39 5.11
CA ARG A 27 4.20 -17.33 4.18
C ARG A 27 3.09 -16.47 4.74
N ILE A 28 2.39 -15.76 3.84
CA ILE A 28 1.16 -15.05 4.18
C ILE A 28 0.07 -16.09 4.45
N GLU A 29 -0.53 -16.05 5.63
CA GLU A 29 -1.63 -16.95 6.02
C GLU A 29 -2.99 -16.22 6.01
N ALA A 30 -3.01 -14.92 6.34
CA ALA A 30 -4.25 -14.17 6.40
C ALA A 30 -4.03 -12.66 6.25
N PHE A 31 -5.11 -11.99 5.86
CA PHE A 31 -5.31 -10.54 5.93
C PHE A 31 -6.47 -10.24 6.88
N ILE A 32 -6.34 -9.19 7.68
CA ILE A 32 -7.37 -8.75 8.63
C ILE A 32 -7.68 -7.27 8.44
N ASP A 33 -8.77 -6.79 9.02
CA ASP A 33 -9.21 -5.40 8.89
C ASP A 33 -9.50 -4.97 7.44
N LEU A 34 -10.41 -5.71 6.80
CA LEU A 34 -10.79 -5.54 5.39
C LEU A 34 -11.94 -4.54 5.20
N GLY A 35 -12.25 -3.70 6.19
CA GLY A 35 -13.39 -2.78 6.16
C GLY A 35 -13.31 -1.74 5.02
N ALA A 36 -12.09 -1.37 4.62
CA ALA A 36 -11.80 -0.46 3.51
C ALA A 36 -11.44 -1.18 2.19
N SER A 37 -11.52 -2.51 2.16
CA SER A 37 -11.13 -3.28 0.97
C SER A 37 -12.10 -3.09 -0.19
N GLY A 38 -11.59 -3.15 -1.42
CA GLY A 38 -12.40 -2.91 -2.61
C GLY A 38 -11.60 -2.72 -3.88
N ILE A 39 -12.26 -2.25 -4.93
CA ILE A 39 -11.61 -1.93 -6.22
C ILE A 39 -11.07 -0.50 -6.17
N SER A 40 -9.75 -0.35 -6.30
CA SER A 40 -9.08 0.94 -6.19
C SER A 40 -7.81 1.00 -7.05
N ASP A 41 -7.19 2.17 -7.04
CA ASP A 41 -5.84 2.39 -7.52
C ASP A 41 -4.86 1.52 -6.70
N PRO A 42 -3.96 0.71 -7.32
CA PRO A 42 -2.97 -0.09 -6.60
C PRO A 42 -2.04 0.73 -5.68
N TYR A 43 -1.81 2.00 -6.01
CA TYR A 43 -1.03 2.89 -5.17
C TYR A 43 -1.68 3.16 -3.82
N TYR A 44 -2.96 2.82 -3.63
CA TYR A 44 -3.61 2.94 -2.33
C TYR A 44 -2.96 2.00 -1.31
N ASP A 45 -2.79 0.72 -1.65
CA ASP A 45 -2.09 -0.24 -0.79
C ASP A 45 -0.58 0.01 -0.74
N ILE A 46 0.04 0.41 -1.86
CA ILE A 46 1.47 0.76 -1.89
C ILE A 46 1.75 1.92 -0.92
N TYR A 47 0.88 2.93 -0.91
CA TYR A 47 0.98 4.06 0.01
C TYR A 47 0.90 3.60 1.48
N TYR A 48 -0.09 2.79 1.85
CA TYR A 48 -0.22 2.28 3.23
C TYR A 48 0.97 1.41 3.63
N LEU A 49 1.51 0.61 2.73
CA LEU A 49 2.70 -0.20 3.01
C LEU A 49 3.92 0.68 3.27
N VAL A 50 4.20 1.64 2.37
CA VAL A 50 5.33 2.55 2.51
C VAL A 50 5.19 3.38 3.78
N LYS A 51 3.98 3.88 4.09
CA LYS A 51 3.68 4.57 5.34
C LYS A 51 3.94 3.67 6.55
N SER A 52 3.54 2.40 6.50
CA SER A 52 3.78 1.45 7.59
C SER A 52 5.27 1.17 7.79
N LEU A 53 6.01 0.93 6.72
CA LEU A 53 7.45 0.66 6.79
C LEU A 53 8.20 1.87 7.36
N THR A 54 7.84 3.08 6.96
CA THR A 54 8.50 4.31 7.40
C THR A 54 8.04 4.78 8.78
N TYR A 55 6.78 5.18 8.93
CA TYR A 55 6.28 5.87 10.12
C TYR A 55 6.03 4.95 11.32
N TYR A 56 5.64 3.69 11.07
CA TYR A 56 5.22 2.78 12.15
C TYR A 56 6.29 1.78 12.56
N THR A 57 7.22 1.43 11.67
CA THR A 57 8.19 0.35 11.94
C THR A 57 9.66 0.70 11.76
N ASP A 58 10.01 1.88 11.24
CA ASP A 58 11.40 2.31 10.96
C ASP A 58 12.20 1.31 10.09
N ARG A 59 11.53 0.75 9.08
CA ARG A 59 12.06 -0.25 8.11
C ARG A 59 12.06 0.31 6.69
N LYS A 60 12.44 1.58 6.55
CA LYS A 60 12.42 2.31 5.27
C LYS A 60 13.32 1.65 4.21
N GLU A 61 14.36 0.95 4.63
CA GLU A 61 15.28 0.19 3.78
C GLU A 61 14.61 -1.00 3.07
N GLU A 62 13.50 -1.51 3.58
CA GLU A 62 12.73 -2.59 2.94
C GLU A 62 11.92 -2.10 1.72
N ILE A 63 11.78 -0.79 1.51
CA ILE A 63 11.04 -0.21 0.37
C ILE A 63 11.68 -0.63 -0.96
N ASP A 64 13.01 -0.64 -1.04
CA ASP A 64 13.73 -1.02 -2.26
C ASP A 64 13.47 -2.50 -2.62
N GLU A 65 13.44 -3.38 -1.62
CA GLU A 65 13.13 -4.80 -1.80
C GLU A 65 11.66 -4.99 -2.20
N PHE A 66 10.74 -4.25 -1.58
CA PHE A 66 9.34 -4.24 -1.96
C PHE A 66 9.16 -3.80 -3.42
N MET A 67 9.75 -2.69 -3.83
CA MET A 67 9.65 -2.18 -5.21
C MET A 67 10.14 -3.20 -6.22
N LYS A 68 11.28 -3.84 -5.92
CA LYS A 68 11.83 -4.93 -6.74
C LYS A 68 10.88 -6.13 -6.82
N GLY A 69 10.27 -6.53 -5.70
CA GLY A 69 9.33 -7.66 -5.65
C GLY A 69 7.99 -7.36 -6.34
N TYR A 70 7.51 -6.13 -6.24
CA TYR A 70 6.27 -5.67 -6.87
C TYR A 70 6.44 -5.39 -8.38
N GLY A 71 7.68 -5.15 -8.84
CA GLY A 71 8.00 -4.88 -10.24
C GLY A 71 7.91 -3.41 -10.63
N ILE A 72 8.14 -2.50 -9.67
CA ILE A 72 8.16 -1.04 -9.88
C ILE A 72 9.60 -0.54 -9.82
N SER A 73 10.02 0.27 -10.80
CA SER A 73 11.36 0.88 -10.83
C SER A 73 11.47 2.13 -9.96
N GLU A 74 10.38 2.90 -9.86
CA GLU A 74 10.29 4.14 -9.10
C GLU A 74 8.85 4.35 -8.60
N LEU A 75 8.69 4.89 -7.39
CA LEU A 75 7.36 5.23 -6.89
C LEU A 75 6.83 6.46 -7.64
N ASP A 76 5.62 6.37 -8.17
CA ASP A 76 4.90 7.53 -8.71
C ASP A 76 4.55 8.51 -7.59
N GLU A 77 5.35 9.57 -7.46
CA GLU A 77 5.18 10.61 -6.44
C GLU A 77 3.79 11.27 -6.48
N ASN A 78 3.19 11.40 -7.66
CA ASN A 78 1.88 12.05 -7.80
C ASN A 78 0.76 11.17 -7.24
N ARG A 79 0.83 9.84 -7.46
CA ARG A 79 -0.12 8.87 -6.90
C ARG A 79 0.10 8.67 -5.40
N MET A 80 1.36 8.61 -4.96
CA MET A 80 1.72 8.56 -3.54
C MET A 80 1.16 9.78 -2.80
N LYS A 81 1.38 11.00 -3.33
CA LYS A 81 0.85 12.23 -2.75
C LYS A 81 -0.68 12.30 -2.78
N PHE A 82 -1.30 11.81 -3.86
CA PHE A 82 -2.75 11.73 -3.94
C PHE A 82 -3.32 10.86 -2.80
N HIS A 83 -2.78 9.66 -2.58
CA HIS A 83 -3.26 8.80 -1.50
C HIS A 83 -2.88 9.28 -0.10
N GLN A 84 -1.76 9.98 0.06
CA GLN A 84 -1.46 10.70 1.31
C GLN A 84 -2.54 11.71 1.69
N ILE A 85 -3.04 12.48 0.71
CA ILE A 85 -4.12 13.44 0.94
C ILE A 85 -5.41 12.71 1.31
N ILE A 86 -5.75 11.62 0.61
CA ILE A 86 -6.94 10.81 0.93
C ILE A 86 -6.85 10.25 2.36
N ASP A 87 -5.74 9.62 2.74
CA ASP A 87 -5.52 9.10 4.09
C ASP A 87 -5.66 10.21 5.15
N THR A 88 -5.07 11.39 4.91
CA THR A 88 -5.17 12.54 5.82
C THR A 88 -6.63 13.04 5.98
N LEU A 89 -7.47 12.90 4.96
CA LEU A 89 -8.87 13.34 4.97
C LEU A 89 -9.84 12.30 5.55
N LEU A 90 -9.42 11.04 5.63
CA LEU A 90 -10.22 9.93 6.21
C LEU A 90 -9.99 9.77 7.72
N LEU A 91 -8.97 10.44 8.27
CA LEU A 91 -8.69 10.58 9.71
C LEU A 91 -9.49 11.73 10.33
#